data_AF-A0A1A3KUN1-F1
#
_entry.id   AF-A0A1A3KUN1-F1
#
_cell.length_a   1.000
_cell.length_b   1.000
_cell.length_c   1.000
_cell.angle_alpha   90.00
_cell.angle_beta   90.00
_cell.angle_gamma   90.00
#
_symmetry.space_group_name_H-M   'P 1'
#
loop_
_entity.id
_entity.type
_entity.pdbx_description
1 polymer ?
#
loop_
_entity_poly.entity_id
_entity_poly.type
_entity_poly.pdbx_seq_one_letter_code
_entity_poly.pdbx_strand_id
1 'polypeptide(L)'
;MKSRWPTTLLVVSLLTGCTHAIAGTARPAAGLKPNPLTGEVIKGVLLDDVVLANMLGQPFKGDPRLPPRFGGPEKLQAGLGDIQPPECAGVSTMTIRSAYESADVKNVARETWWSAGESGKVISVAEAVVALPTAADAAALFAQFTQQWNGCNGKTLTISGGALNFSDEITEVRVDNSVLAATVYVQAADATGGRRPQARALGLRVNCLVEVEVAFFSVQNSSDPGTGDPHTSAVSIARAVMDKISVRS
;
A
#
# COMPACT_ATOMS: atom_id res chain seq x y z
N MET A 1 -68.33 12.31 -55.77
CA MET A 1 -67.24 12.16 -54.79
C MET A 1 -67.22 10.73 -54.25
N LYS A 2 -66.16 9.96 -54.55
CA LYS A 2 -65.49 8.96 -53.69
C LYS A 2 -64.56 8.11 -54.57
N SER A 3 -63.30 8.54 -54.60
CA SER A 3 -62.16 7.86 -55.21
C SER A 3 -61.83 6.59 -54.41
N ARG A 4 -61.54 5.48 -55.09
CA ARG A 4 -60.99 4.25 -54.50
C ARG A 4 -59.50 4.19 -54.83
N TRP A 5 -58.64 4.43 -53.84
CA TRP A 5 -57.20 4.20 -53.95
C TRP A 5 -56.83 2.76 -53.56
N PRO A 6 -55.81 2.16 -54.19
CA PRO A 6 -55.31 0.86 -53.81
C PRO A 6 -54.32 0.94 -52.64
N THR A 7 -54.33 -0.13 -51.85
CA THR A 7 -53.52 -0.39 -50.66
C THR A 7 -52.05 -0.62 -51.02
N THR A 8 -51.12 0.16 -50.45
CA THR A 8 -49.67 -0.07 -50.55
C THR A 8 -49.19 -0.83 -49.31
N LEU A 9 -48.69 -2.06 -49.48
CA LEU A 9 -48.01 -2.81 -48.42
C LEU A 9 -46.62 -2.20 -48.16
N LEU A 10 -46.36 -1.79 -46.92
CA LEU A 10 -45.05 -1.37 -46.44
C LEU A 10 -44.33 -2.60 -45.87
N VAL A 11 -43.26 -3.05 -46.53
CA VAL A 11 -42.37 -4.10 -46.02
C VAL A 11 -41.30 -3.43 -45.15
N VAL A 12 -41.30 -3.72 -43.85
CA VAL A 12 -40.29 -3.25 -42.89
C VAL A 12 -39.17 -4.29 -42.81
N SER A 13 -38.00 -3.95 -43.34
CA SER A 13 -36.79 -4.77 -43.25
C SER A 13 -36.10 -4.56 -41.89
N LEU A 14 -36.15 -5.56 -41.02
CA LEU A 14 -35.40 -5.59 -39.76
C LEU A 14 -33.91 -5.84 -40.05
N LEU A 15 -33.08 -4.79 -39.95
CA LEU A 15 -31.63 -4.94 -39.90
C LEU A 15 -31.23 -5.43 -38.50
N THR A 16 -31.06 -6.74 -38.34
CA THR A 16 -30.40 -7.32 -37.18
C THR A 16 -28.89 -7.14 -37.36
N GLY A 17 -28.35 -6.05 -36.81
CA GLY A 17 -26.91 -5.86 -36.71
C GLY A 17 -26.34 -6.83 -35.67
N CYS A 18 -25.68 -7.90 -36.11
CA CYS A 18 -24.88 -8.75 -35.23
C CYS A 18 -23.65 -7.96 -34.76
N THR A 19 -23.75 -7.25 -33.63
CA THR A 19 -22.59 -6.74 -32.91
C THR A 19 -21.89 -7.92 -32.22
N HIS A 20 -21.09 -8.68 -32.98
CA HIS A 20 -20.11 -9.57 -32.39
C HIS A 20 -19.03 -8.71 -31.73
N ALA A 21 -19.17 -8.46 -30.43
CA ALA A 21 -18.07 -7.99 -29.62
C ALA A 21 -17.03 -9.13 -29.59
N ILE A 22 -15.94 -8.96 -30.34
CA ILE A 22 -14.78 -9.85 -30.20
C ILE A 22 -14.26 -9.59 -28.79
N ALA A 23 -14.47 -10.55 -27.89
CA ALA A 23 -13.84 -10.58 -26.57
C ALA A 23 -12.33 -10.83 -26.76
N GLY A 24 -11.62 -9.78 -27.20
CA GLY A 24 -10.17 -9.77 -27.26
C GLY A 24 -9.65 -9.38 -25.88
N THR A 25 -9.17 -10.33 -25.10
CA THR A 25 -8.27 -10.01 -23.99
C THR A 25 -6.98 -9.46 -24.59
N ALA A 26 -6.80 -8.14 -24.52
CA ALA A 26 -5.52 -7.51 -24.82
C ALA A 26 -4.48 -8.13 -23.87
N ARG A 27 -3.59 -8.96 -24.41
CA ARG A 27 -2.41 -9.45 -23.71
C ARG A 27 -1.25 -8.52 -24.07
N PRO A 28 -0.46 -8.07 -23.09
CA PRO A 28 0.79 -7.37 -23.36
C PRO A 28 1.64 -8.17 -24.34
N ALA A 29 2.24 -7.50 -25.33
CA ALA A 29 3.15 -8.15 -26.26
C ALA A 29 4.30 -8.80 -25.49
N ALA A 30 4.60 -10.06 -25.79
CA ALA A 30 5.69 -10.78 -25.15
C ALA A 30 7.03 -10.08 -25.43
N GLY A 31 7.83 -9.82 -24.39
CA GLY A 31 9.18 -9.26 -24.52
C GLY A 31 9.30 -7.74 -24.39
N LEU A 32 8.22 -7.00 -24.12
CA LEU A 32 8.34 -5.59 -23.72
C LEU A 32 8.92 -5.48 -22.31
N LYS A 33 9.94 -4.64 -22.13
CA LYS A 33 10.42 -4.28 -20.79
C LYS A 33 9.31 -3.50 -20.08
N PRO A 34 8.99 -3.81 -18.81
CA PRO A 34 8.04 -3.01 -18.04
C PRO A 34 8.45 -1.55 -18.04
N ASN A 35 7.52 -0.65 -18.33
CA ASN A 35 7.77 0.78 -18.28
C ASN A 35 7.94 1.20 -16.82
N PRO A 36 8.96 2.02 -16.47
CA PRO A 36 9.06 2.59 -15.14
C PRO A 36 7.82 3.41 -14.80
N LEU A 37 7.21 3.14 -13.64
CA LEU A 37 6.12 3.95 -13.12
C LEU A 37 6.70 5.19 -12.45
N THR A 38 6.40 6.36 -13.00
CA THR A 38 6.77 7.69 -12.47
C THR A 38 5.66 8.70 -12.76
N GLY A 39 5.67 9.85 -12.07
CA GLY A 39 4.66 10.88 -12.21
C GLY A 39 3.28 10.46 -11.67
N GLU A 40 2.21 10.98 -12.27
CA GLU A 40 0.83 10.83 -11.77
C GLU A 40 0.32 9.38 -11.73
N VAL A 41 0.88 8.47 -12.52
CA VAL A 41 0.45 7.05 -12.57
C VAL A 41 0.59 6.36 -11.21
N ILE A 42 1.54 6.79 -10.39
CA ILE A 42 1.81 6.23 -9.06
C ILE A 42 0.68 6.50 -8.07
N LYS A 43 -0.18 7.49 -8.32
CA LYS A 43 -1.35 7.74 -7.47
C LYS A 43 -2.39 6.63 -7.62
N GLY A 44 -2.57 6.17 -8.86
CA GLY A 44 -3.59 5.17 -9.21
C GLY A 44 -3.30 3.75 -8.75
N VAL A 45 -2.14 3.49 -8.12
CA VAL A 45 -1.79 2.13 -7.63
C VAL A 45 -2.12 1.90 -6.15
N LEU A 46 -2.35 2.95 -5.36
CA LEU A 46 -2.80 2.82 -3.97
C LEU A 46 -4.23 2.26 -3.91
N LEU A 47 -4.58 1.63 -2.80
CA LEU A 47 -5.89 1.07 -2.53
C LEU A 47 -6.82 2.15 -1.97
N ASP A 48 -8.10 2.06 -2.32
CA ASP A 48 -9.12 2.90 -1.69
C ASP A 48 -9.66 2.23 -0.42
N ASP A 49 -10.46 2.98 0.34
CA ASP A 49 -11.17 2.50 1.53
C ASP A 49 -12.05 1.28 1.24
N VAL A 50 -12.70 1.22 0.08
CA VAL A 50 -13.58 0.10 -0.30
C VAL A 50 -12.78 -1.19 -0.45
N VAL A 51 -11.64 -1.16 -1.15
CA VAL A 51 -10.76 -2.32 -1.30
C VAL A 51 -10.20 -2.74 0.05
N LEU A 52 -9.71 -1.79 0.86
CA LEU A 52 -9.19 -2.10 2.19
C LEU A 52 -10.25 -2.68 3.11
N ALA A 53 -11.48 -2.16 3.05
CA ALA A 53 -12.59 -2.66 3.85
C ALA A 53 -12.96 -4.10 3.48
N ASN A 54 -12.95 -4.43 2.19
CA ASN A 54 -13.16 -5.80 1.72
C ASN A 54 -12.03 -6.74 2.17
N MET A 55 -10.77 -6.28 2.13
CA MET A 55 -9.60 -7.09 2.51
C MET A 55 -9.54 -7.38 4.02
N LEU A 56 -9.93 -6.41 4.85
CA LEU A 56 -9.76 -6.48 6.30
C LEU A 56 -11.08 -6.66 7.06
N GLY A 57 -12.20 -6.78 6.36
CA GLY A 57 -13.52 -7.02 6.95
C GLY A 57 -14.01 -5.92 7.90
N GLN A 58 -13.50 -4.69 7.77
CA GLN A 58 -13.90 -3.55 8.60
C GLN A 58 -13.84 -2.24 7.79
N PRO A 59 -14.70 -1.25 8.06
CA PRO A 59 -14.73 -0.02 7.27
C PRO A 59 -13.58 0.94 7.64
N PHE A 60 -13.14 1.71 6.63
CA PHE A 60 -12.10 2.73 6.78
C PHE A 60 -12.55 4.09 6.24
N LYS A 61 -11.87 5.15 6.66
CA LYS A 61 -12.02 6.51 6.12
C LYS A 61 -10.69 7.25 6.13
N GLY A 62 -10.50 8.14 5.17
CA GLY A 62 -9.40 9.09 5.20
C GLY A 62 -9.57 10.13 6.32
N ASP A 63 -8.46 10.69 6.81
CA ASP A 63 -8.49 11.87 7.68
C ASP A 63 -8.18 13.12 6.85
N PRO A 64 -9.13 14.07 6.72
CA PRO A 64 -8.90 15.30 5.96
C PRO A 64 -7.70 16.13 6.45
N ARG A 65 -7.24 15.93 7.69
CA ARG A 65 -6.06 16.60 8.27
C ARG A 65 -4.74 15.95 7.84
N LEU A 66 -4.79 14.72 7.33
CA LEU A 66 -3.67 13.95 6.81
C LEU A 66 -3.93 13.58 5.34
N PRO A 67 -4.01 14.57 4.44
CA PRO A 67 -4.32 14.31 3.04
C PRO A 67 -3.24 13.42 2.39
N PRO A 68 -3.60 12.71 1.31
CA PRO A 68 -2.64 11.96 0.50
C PRO A 68 -1.39 12.77 0.16
N ARG A 69 -0.21 12.14 0.29
CA ARG A 69 1.08 12.76 -0.02
C ARG A 69 1.59 12.28 -1.36
N PHE A 70 1.73 13.19 -2.30
CA PHE A 70 2.24 12.92 -3.65
C PHE A 70 3.28 13.95 -4.07
N GLY A 71 4.37 13.51 -4.67
CA GLY A 71 5.44 14.41 -5.12
C GLY A 71 6.75 13.67 -5.31
N GLY A 72 7.86 14.38 -5.14
CA GLY A 72 9.21 13.84 -5.18
C GLY A 72 9.72 13.39 -3.80
N PRO A 73 11.06 13.26 -3.64
CA PRO A 73 11.71 12.86 -2.38
C PRO A 73 11.32 13.71 -1.17
N GLU A 74 10.93 14.98 -1.37
CA GLU A 74 10.50 15.88 -0.30
C GLU A 74 9.27 15.37 0.46
N LYS A 75 8.52 14.43 -0.11
CA LYS A 75 7.35 13.79 0.52
C LYS A 75 7.69 12.62 1.44
N LEU A 76 8.94 12.13 1.45
CA LEU A 76 9.43 11.19 2.46
C LEU A 76 9.30 11.79 3.86
N GLN A 77 9.00 10.94 4.86
CA GLN A 77 8.74 11.39 6.22
C GLN A 77 10.03 11.83 6.91
N ALA A 78 10.01 12.91 7.67
CA ALA A 78 11.17 13.32 8.47
C ALA A 78 11.44 12.37 9.66
N GLY A 79 10.42 11.63 10.13
CA GLY A 79 10.47 10.87 11.38
C GLY A 79 9.77 11.59 12.53
N LEU A 80 9.54 10.89 13.64
CA LEU A 80 8.86 11.42 14.84
C LEU A 80 9.84 11.93 15.92
N GLY A 81 11.14 11.76 15.72
CA GLY A 81 12.20 12.10 16.67
C GLY A 81 13.49 11.40 16.30
N ASP A 82 14.45 11.42 17.22
CA ASP A 82 15.74 10.75 17.09
C ASP A 82 15.55 9.25 17.30
N ILE A 83 15.94 8.45 16.29
CA ILE A 83 15.79 7.00 16.29
C ILE A 83 17.14 6.35 16.59
N GLN A 84 17.17 5.44 17.57
CA GLN A 84 18.35 4.65 17.92
C GLN A 84 18.01 3.16 18.05
N PRO A 85 18.76 2.24 17.39
CA PRO A 85 19.88 2.54 16.49
C PRO A 85 19.38 2.98 15.09
N PRO A 86 20.09 3.90 14.41
CA PRO A 86 19.58 4.58 13.22
C PRO A 86 19.35 3.64 12.03
N GLU A 87 20.09 2.53 11.92
CA GLU A 87 19.91 1.55 10.84
C GLU A 87 18.55 0.83 10.89
N CYS A 88 17.85 0.87 12.03
CA CYS A 88 16.53 0.26 12.19
C CYS A 88 15.36 1.24 11.93
N ALA A 89 15.65 2.49 11.59
CA ALA A 89 14.64 3.52 11.36
C ALA A 89 13.62 3.13 10.28
N GLY A 90 14.08 2.55 9.17
CA GLY A 90 13.20 2.10 8.08
C GLY A 90 12.25 0.97 8.46
N VAL A 91 12.57 0.18 9.49
CA VAL A 91 11.70 -0.90 9.99
C VAL A 91 10.56 -0.34 10.84
N SER A 92 10.83 0.64 11.70
CA SER A 92 9.82 1.23 12.60
C SER A 92 8.98 2.31 11.93
N THR A 93 9.56 3.15 11.07
CA THR A 93 8.86 4.26 10.42
C THR A 93 8.84 4.10 8.90
N MET A 94 7.64 3.92 8.33
CA MET A 94 7.52 3.76 6.88
C MET A 94 7.97 5.02 6.13
N THR A 95 8.60 4.87 4.96
CA THR A 95 9.03 5.98 4.09
C THR A 95 9.82 7.08 4.80
N ILE A 96 10.54 6.75 5.88
CA ILE A 96 11.39 7.71 6.58
C ILE A 96 12.57 8.11 5.70
N ARG A 97 12.82 9.41 5.58
CA ARG A 97 13.81 9.99 4.67
C ARG A 97 15.20 9.41 4.87
N SER A 98 15.61 9.21 6.13
CA SER A 98 16.93 8.66 6.47
C SER A 98 17.18 7.27 5.88
N ALA A 99 16.15 6.44 5.73
CA ALA A 99 16.28 5.11 5.13
C ALA A 99 16.50 5.17 3.61
N TYR A 100 16.12 6.26 2.96
CA TYR A 100 16.19 6.43 1.50
C TYR A 100 17.32 7.35 1.03
N GLU A 101 18.23 7.78 1.93
CA GLU A 101 19.29 8.74 1.62
C GLU A 101 20.23 8.31 0.48
N SER A 102 20.45 7.00 0.32
CA SER A 102 21.28 6.44 -0.75
C SER A 102 20.56 6.31 -2.09
N ALA A 103 19.26 6.62 -2.17
CA ALA A 103 18.42 6.32 -3.32
C ALA A 103 17.99 7.57 -4.10
N ASP A 104 18.02 7.49 -5.43
CA ASP A 104 17.51 8.55 -6.33
C ASP A 104 15.99 8.44 -6.50
N VAL A 105 15.26 8.72 -5.41
CA VAL A 105 13.79 8.69 -5.40
C VAL A 105 13.21 9.68 -6.43
N LYS A 106 12.29 9.21 -7.27
CA LYS A 106 11.62 10.03 -8.28
C LYS A 106 10.26 10.51 -7.84
N ASN A 107 9.45 9.59 -7.30
CA ASN A 107 8.13 9.91 -6.80
C ASN A 107 7.81 9.14 -5.53
N VAL A 108 7.04 9.77 -4.66
CA VAL A 108 6.43 9.15 -3.49
C VAL A 108 4.92 9.37 -3.58
N ALA A 109 4.17 8.31 -3.36
CA ALA A 109 2.74 8.31 -3.10
C ALA A 109 2.50 7.69 -1.73
N ARG A 110 1.69 8.31 -0.87
CA ARG A 110 1.31 7.74 0.42
C ARG A 110 -0.10 8.15 0.82
N GLU A 111 -0.87 7.17 1.27
CA GLU A 111 -2.19 7.37 1.86
C GLU A 111 -2.30 6.72 3.23
N THR A 112 -3.28 7.17 4.01
CA THR A 112 -3.53 6.65 5.36
C THR A 112 -5.03 6.63 5.62
N TRP A 113 -5.49 5.48 6.08
CA TRP A 113 -6.88 5.14 6.29
C TRP A 113 -7.06 4.76 7.76
N TRP A 114 -8.10 5.28 8.39
CA TRP A 114 -8.42 5.04 9.80
C TRP A 114 -9.68 4.23 9.92
N SER A 115 -9.80 3.40 10.96
CA SER A 115 -11.05 2.69 11.25
C SER A 115 -12.22 3.68 11.30
N ALA A 116 -13.31 3.32 10.62
CA ALA A 116 -14.56 4.08 10.64
C ALA A 116 -15.61 3.35 11.48
N GLY A 117 -16.53 4.09 12.11
CA GLY A 117 -17.60 3.49 12.92
C GLY A 117 -17.08 2.83 14.22
N GLU A 118 -17.57 1.63 14.51
CA GLU A 118 -17.09 0.82 15.64
C GLU A 118 -15.62 0.44 15.46
N SER A 119 -14.85 0.46 16.54
CA SER A 119 -13.42 0.11 16.49
C SER A 119 -13.25 -1.37 16.16
N GLY A 120 -12.70 -1.67 14.98
CA GLY A 120 -12.31 -3.03 14.59
C GLY A 120 -10.91 -3.41 15.11
N LYS A 121 -10.41 -4.57 14.69
CA LYS A 121 -9.06 -5.06 15.04
C LYS A 121 -7.96 -4.08 14.60
N VAL A 122 -8.13 -3.44 13.44
CA VAL A 122 -7.18 -2.51 12.84
C VAL A 122 -7.53 -1.07 13.22
N ILE A 123 -6.53 -0.32 13.71
CA ILE A 123 -6.62 1.13 13.98
C ILE A 123 -6.51 1.91 12.68
N SER A 124 -5.48 1.61 11.90
CA SER A 124 -5.16 2.30 10.67
C SER A 124 -4.36 1.43 9.71
N VAL A 125 -4.47 1.78 8.43
CA VAL A 125 -3.63 1.27 7.34
C VAL A 125 -2.96 2.47 6.70
N ALA A 126 -1.65 2.40 6.52
CA ALA A 126 -0.93 3.31 5.64
C ALA A 126 -0.21 2.50 4.56
N GLU A 127 -0.27 3.02 3.34
CA GLU A 127 0.38 2.43 2.19
C GLU A 127 1.13 3.52 1.44
N ALA A 128 2.26 3.14 0.86
CA ALA A 128 3.08 4.03 0.09
C ALA A 128 3.73 3.31 -1.08
N VAL A 129 3.97 4.05 -2.15
CA VAL A 129 4.80 3.62 -3.26
C VAL A 129 5.92 4.63 -3.45
N VAL A 130 7.15 4.15 -3.49
CA VAL A 130 8.35 4.92 -3.78
C VAL A 130 8.89 4.45 -5.12
N ALA A 131 8.87 5.32 -6.13
CA ALA A 131 9.40 5.05 -7.45
C ALA A 131 10.87 5.47 -7.55
N LEU A 132 11.69 4.55 -8.07
CA LEU A 132 13.11 4.71 -8.34
C LEU A 132 13.32 4.88 -9.86
N PRO A 133 14.52 5.26 -10.33
CA PRO A 133 14.74 5.51 -11.76
C PRO A 133 14.53 4.25 -12.60
N THR A 134 15.00 3.11 -12.11
CA THR A 134 14.90 1.82 -12.80
C THR A 134 14.49 0.68 -11.89
N ALA A 135 14.09 -0.45 -12.49
CA ALA A 135 13.84 -1.69 -11.76
C ALA A 135 15.10 -2.23 -11.06
N ALA A 136 16.28 -1.99 -11.63
CA ALA A 136 17.54 -2.40 -11.01
C ALA A 136 17.82 -1.60 -9.73
N ASP A 137 17.54 -0.29 -9.73
CA ASP A 137 17.72 0.57 -8.55
C ASP A 137 16.76 0.15 -7.42
N ALA A 138 15.50 -0.13 -7.76
CA ALA A 138 14.53 -0.62 -6.78
C ALA A 138 14.93 -1.99 -6.21
N ALA A 139 15.42 -2.91 -7.06
CA ALA A 139 15.89 -4.22 -6.61
C ALA A 139 17.12 -4.12 -5.70
N ALA A 140 18.08 -3.24 -6.03
CA ALA A 140 19.24 -3.00 -5.19
C ALA A 140 18.86 -2.43 -3.82
N LEU A 141 17.96 -1.45 -3.78
CA LEU A 141 17.48 -0.86 -2.53
C LEU A 141 16.66 -1.86 -1.70
N PHE A 142 15.83 -2.68 -2.34
CA PHE A 142 15.11 -3.77 -1.66
C PHE A 142 16.07 -4.77 -0.99
N ALA A 143 17.15 -5.15 -1.68
CA ALA A 143 18.17 -6.03 -1.12
C ALA A 143 18.88 -5.39 0.08
N GLN A 144 19.19 -4.09 0.01
CA GLN A 144 19.75 -3.33 1.12
C GLN A 144 18.80 -3.32 2.33
N PHE A 145 17.51 -3.01 2.11
CA PHE A 145 16.51 -3.04 3.18
C PHE A 145 16.33 -4.44 3.76
N THR A 146 16.36 -5.48 2.94
CA THR A 146 16.31 -6.87 3.43
C THR A 146 17.46 -7.17 4.38
N GLN A 147 18.69 -6.76 4.05
CA GLN A 147 19.84 -6.93 4.94
C GLN A 147 19.69 -6.12 6.23
N GLN A 148 19.31 -4.84 6.12
CA GLN A 148 19.12 -3.96 7.27
C GLN A 148 18.04 -4.46 8.22
N TRP A 149 16.85 -4.83 7.71
CA TRP A 149 15.74 -5.33 8.52
C TRP A 149 16.13 -6.64 9.22
N ASN A 150 16.81 -7.56 8.54
CA ASN A 150 17.31 -8.79 9.16
C ASN A 150 18.27 -8.48 10.31
N GLY A 151 19.15 -7.48 10.15
CA GLY A 151 20.03 -7.00 11.21
C GLY A 151 19.32 -6.32 12.38
N CYS A 152 18.03 -5.99 12.24
CA CYS A 152 17.20 -5.38 13.27
C CYS A 152 16.23 -6.37 13.95
N ASN A 153 16.14 -7.61 13.46
CA ASN A 153 15.24 -8.61 14.02
C ASN A 153 15.61 -8.93 15.48
N GLY A 154 14.64 -8.85 16.39
CA GLY A 154 14.82 -9.04 17.83
C GLY A 154 15.43 -7.84 18.56
N LYS A 155 15.69 -6.71 17.87
CA LYS A 155 16.16 -5.49 18.53
C LYS A 155 14.99 -4.63 19.00
N THR A 156 15.24 -3.90 20.09
CA THR A 156 14.42 -2.76 20.48
C THR A 156 15.10 -1.48 19.99
N LEU A 157 14.33 -0.61 19.34
CA LEU A 157 14.74 0.76 19.04
C LEU A 157 13.99 1.75 19.92
N THR A 158 14.59 2.89 20.15
CA THR A 158 13.95 4.02 20.85
C THR A 158 13.78 5.18 19.90
N ILE A 159 12.64 5.86 20.00
CA ILE A 159 12.37 7.14 19.35
C ILE A 159 12.24 8.18 20.45
N SER A 160 13.05 9.23 20.42
CA SER A 160 13.09 10.23 21.49
C SER A 160 13.19 11.66 20.94
N GLY A 161 12.98 12.66 21.80
CA GLY A 161 13.08 14.07 21.40
C GLY A 161 11.89 14.57 20.56
N GLY A 162 10.89 13.71 20.31
CA GLY A 162 9.61 14.05 19.71
C GLY A 162 8.57 14.51 20.73
N ALA A 163 7.32 14.66 20.27
CA ALA A 163 6.18 14.93 21.15
C ALA A 163 5.89 13.78 22.12
N LEU A 164 6.23 12.56 21.73
CA LEU A 164 6.16 11.34 22.53
C LEU A 164 7.47 10.57 22.31
N ASN A 165 7.92 9.88 23.36
CA ASN A 165 9.00 8.91 23.24
C ASN A 165 8.40 7.53 23.01
N PHE A 166 9.08 6.69 22.23
CA PHE A 166 8.66 5.33 21.92
C PHE A 166 9.80 4.33 22.16
N SER A 167 9.41 3.10 22.49
CA SER A 167 10.27 1.93 22.55
C SER A 167 9.63 0.86 21.68
N ASP A 168 10.16 0.63 20.48
CA ASP A 168 9.59 -0.30 19.53
C ASP A 168 10.43 -1.57 19.47
N GLU A 169 9.80 -2.73 19.63
CA GLU A 169 10.45 -4.04 19.48
C GLU A 169 10.19 -4.59 18.07
N ILE A 170 11.24 -4.89 17.33
CA ILE A 170 11.15 -5.45 15.98
C ILE A 170 11.25 -6.97 16.09
N THR A 171 10.29 -7.67 15.50
CA THR A 171 10.22 -9.13 15.50
C THR A 171 9.79 -9.67 14.15
N GLU A 172 9.94 -10.99 13.97
CA GLU A 172 9.40 -11.73 12.83
C GLU A 172 9.81 -11.18 11.46
N VAL A 173 11.04 -10.66 11.36
CA VAL A 173 11.57 -10.23 10.08
C VAL A 173 11.71 -11.43 9.15
N ARG A 174 11.09 -11.33 7.97
CA ARG A 174 11.06 -12.42 6.99
C ARG A 174 10.91 -11.86 5.59
N VAL A 175 11.40 -12.60 4.60
CA VAL A 175 11.24 -12.27 3.18
C VAL A 175 10.61 -13.45 2.45
N ASP A 176 9.58 -13.18 1.65
CA ASP A 176 8.93 -14.16 0.80
C ASP A 176 8.35 -13.48 -0.44
N ASN A 177 8.57 -14.08 -1.62
CA ASN A 177 7.98 -13.63 -2.89
C ASN A 177 8.11 -12.11 -3.15
N SER A 178 9.32 -11.57 -3.01
CA SER A 178 9.62 -10.12 -3.16
C SER A 178 8.87 -9.21 -2.18
N VAL A 179 8.46 -9.74 -1.03
CA VAL A 179 7.90 -8.98 0.09
C VAL A 179 8.70 -9.28 1.35
N LEU A 180 9.38 -8.25 1.85
CA LEU A 180 9.99 -8.20 3.17
C LEU A 180 8.91 -7.77 4.17
N ALA A 181 8.87 -8.39 5.34
CA ALA A 181 7.89 -8.05 6.38
C ALA A 181 8.49 -8.17 7.77
N ALA A 182 7.86 -7.50 8.72
CA ALA A 182 8.20 -7.54 10.15
C ALA A 182 6.97 -7.19 10.99
N THR A 183 6.99 -7.56 12.27
CA THR A 183 6.04 -7.10 13.27
C THR A 183 6.76 -6.16 14.22
N VAL A 184 6.28 -4.92 14.33
CA VAL A 184 6.83 -3.91 15.24
C VAL A 184 5.87 -3.71 16.41
N TYR A 185 6.31 -3.98 17.63
CA TYR A 185 5.52 -3.73 18.83
C TYR A 185 5.84 -2.34 19.38
N VAL A 186 4.94 -1.40 19.15
CA VAL A 186 5.08 0.01 19.52
C VAL A 186 4.60 0.25 20.94
N GLN A 187 5.43 0.88 21.76
CA GLN A 187 5.09 1.31 23.12
C GLN A 187 5.49 2.77 23.32
N ALA A 188 4.52 3.64 23.63
CA ALA A 188 4.85 4.99 24.06
C ALA A 188 5.39 4.97 25.50
N ALA A 189 6.42 5.78 25.76
CA ALA A 189 6.89 6.04 27.13
C ALA A 189 5.72 6.59 27.94
N ASP A 190 5.53 6.06 29.15
CA ASP A 190 4.47 6.42 30.09
C ASP A 190 3.04 6.00 29.71
N ALA A 191 2.84 5.28 28.59
CA ALA A 191 1.55 4.68 28.31
C ALA A 191 1.27 3.49 29.24
N THR A 192 0.13 3.53 29.92
CA THR A 192 -0.39 2.43 30.76
C THR A 192 -1.03 1.31 29.93
N GLY A 193 -1.29 1.56 28.64
CA GLY A 193 -1.75 0.55 27.70
C GLY A 193 -0.63 -0.39 27.26
N GLY A 194 -1.00 -1.61 26.88
CA GLY A 194 -0.04 -2.61 26.36
C GLY A 194 0.57 -2.24 25.02
N ARG A 195 1.62 -2.97 24.63
CA ARG A 195 2.33 -2.80 23.35
C ARG A 195 1.39 -3.07 22.18
N ARG A 196 1.39 -2.19 21.20
CA ARG A 196 0.54 -2.30 20.02
C ARG A 196 1.31 -2.95 18.88
N PRO A 197 0.82 -4.05 18.28
CA PRO A 197 1.46 -4.58 17.10
C PRO A 197 1.21 -3.66 15.90
N GLN A 198 2.24 -3.52 15.07
CA GLN A 198 2.21 -2.82 13.81
C GLN A 198 2.84 -3.73 12.76
N ALA A 199 2.02 -4.24 11.86
CA ALA A 199 2.49 -5.06 10.76
C ALA A 199 3.19 -4.17 9.73
N ARG A 200 4.39 -4.56 9.33
CA ARG A 200 5.18 -3.88 8.30
C ARG A 200 5.37 -4.82 7.11
N ALA A 201 5.22 -4.28 5.92
CA ALA A 201 5.63 -4.93 4.69
C ALA A 201 6.31 -3.94 3.75
N LEU A 202 7.31 -4.42 3.02
CA LEU A 202 7.99 -3.72 1.96
C LEU A 202 8.05 -4.68 0.76
N GLY A 203 7.37 -4.34 -0.33
CA GLY A 203 7.29 -5.12 -1.56
C GLY A 203 8.10 -4.49 -2.69
N LEU A 204 8.61 -5.31 -3.61
CA LEU A 204 9.31 -4.88 -4.82
C LEU A 204 8.51 -5.28 -6.06
N ARG A 205 8.13 -4.30 -6.89
CA ARG A 205 7.54 -4.54 -8.21
C ARG A 205 8.03 -3.47 -9.19
N VAL A 206 8.61 -3.90 -10.31
CA VAL A 206 9.18 -2.99 -11.34
C VAL A 206 10.21 -2.04 -10.70
N ASN A 207 10.09 -0.73 -10.88
CA ASN A 207 10.94 0.31 -10.30
C ASN A 207 10.37 0.86 -8.99
N CYS A 208 9.41 0.18 -8.38
CA CYS A 208 8.71 0.66 -7.20
C CYS A 208 8.98 -0.22 -5.98
N LEU A 209 9.19 0.45 -4.85
CA LEU A 209 9.04 -0.14 -3.53
C LEU A 209 7.65 0.20 -2.98
N VAL A 210 6.95 -0.80 -2.48
CA VAL A 210 5.62 -0.69 -1.88
C VAL A 210 5.78 -0.87 -0.38
N GLU A 211 5.57 0.18 0.40
CA GLU A 211 5.57 0.07 1.86
C GLU A 211 4.15 0.05 2.42
N VAL A 212 3.90 -0.84 3.37
CA VAL A 212 2.63 -0.97 4.06
C VAL A 212 2.87 -1.03 5.56
N GLU A 213 2.00 -0.34 6.28
CA GLU A 213 1.91 -0.31 7.73
C GLU A 213 0.46 -0.55 8.13
N VAL A 214 0.22 -1.53 9.01
CA VAL A 214 -1.11 -1.78 9.60
C VAL A 214 -0.97 -1.74 11.10
N ALA A 215 -1.59 -0.75 11.74
CA ALA A 215 -1.56 -0.58 13.19
C ALA A 215 -2.76 -1.25 13.84
N PHE A 216 -2.53 -1.94 14.95
CA PHE A 216 -3.56 -2.69 15.67
C PHE A 216 -3.71 -2.19 17.12
N PHE A 217 -4.87 -2.46 17.71
CA PHE A 217 -5.03 -2.30 19.15
C PHE A 217 -4.20 -3.33 19.91
N SER A 218 -3.72 -2.98 21.11
CA SER A 218 -2.89 -3.85 21.94
C SER A 218 -3.67 -5.00 22.58
N VAL A 219 -4.98 -4.83 22.74
CA VAL A 219 -5.92 -5.87 23.15
C VAL A 219 -6.87 -6.09 21.99
N GLN A 220 -7.02 -7.35 21.58
CA GLN A 220 -8.02 -7.77 20.61
C GLN A 220 -8.85 -8.91 21.19
N ASN A 221 -10.16 -8.84 21.00
CA ASN A 221 -11.09 -9.93 21.28
C ASN A 221 -11.47 -10.64 19.97
N SER A 222 -11.93 -11.88 20.10
CA SER A 222 -12.47 -12.63 18.97
C SER A 222 -13.73 -12.01 18.39
N SER A 223 -14.47 -11.22 19.18
CA SER A 223 -15.67 -10.49 18.78
C SER A 223 -15.40 -9.15 18.11
N ASP A 224 -14.17 -8.65 18.14
CA ASP A 224 -13.86 -7.36 17.53
C ASP A 224 -14.04 -7.44 16.00
N PRO A 225 -14.71 -6.47 15.36
CA PRO A 225 -14.93 -6.47 13.93
C PRO A 225 -13.62 -6.54 13.12
N GLY A 226 -13.69 -7.19 11.95
CA GLY A 226 -12.57 -7.30 11.02
C GLY A 226 -11.76 -8.59 11.13
N THR A 227 -10.93 -8.80 10.12
CA THR A 227 -10.10 -10.00 9.90
C THR A 227 -8.61 -9.67 9.88
N GLY A 228 -8.24 -8.44 10.26
CA GLY A 228 -6.86 -8.00 10.31
C GLY A 228 -6.01 -8.89 11.23
N ASP A 229 -4.81 -9.20 10.77
CA ASP A 229 -3.85 -10.07 11.43
C ASP A 229 -2.45 -9.43 11.30
N PRO A 230 -1.78 -9.15 12.44
CA PRO A 230 -0.43 -8.59 12.46
C PRO A 230 0.60 -9.35 11.61
N HIS A 231 0.41 -10.66 11.42
CA HIS A 231 1.38 -11.49 10.70
C HIS A 231 1.17 -11.46 9.18
N THR A 232 -0.03 -11.13 8.67
CA THR A 232 -0.39 -11.36 7.27
C THR A 232 -1.01 -10.16 6.55
N SER A 233 -1.64 -9.21 7.25
CA SER A 233 -2.38 -8.11 6.63
C SER A 233 -1.50 -7.19 5.78
N ALA A 234 -0.37 -6.72 6.31
CA ALA A 234 0.51 -5.81 5.58
C ALA A 234 1.07 -6.46 4.29
N VAL A 235 1.40 -7.76 4.34
CA VAL A 235 1.87 -8.50 3.17
C VAL A 235 0.78 -8.62 2.10
N SER A 236 -0.45 -8.91 2.51
CA SER A 236 -1.58 -9.06 1.59
C SER A 236 -1.89 -7.74 0.87
N ILE A 237 -1.87 -6.62 1.60
CA ILE A 237 -2.04 -5.28 1.05
C ILE A 237 -0.88 -4.91 0.11
N ALA A 238 0.36 -5.18 0.52
CA ALA A 238 1.53 -4.91 -0.32
C ALA A 238 1.41 -5.65 -1.66
N ARG A 239 1.01 -6.93 -1.65
CA ARG A 239 0.77 -7.72 -2.87
C ARG A 239 -0.33 -7.11 -3.75
N ALA A 240 -1.43 -6.64 -3.16
CA ALA A 240 -2.52 -6.01 -3.92
C ALA A 240 -2.06 -4.71 -4.61
N VAL A 241 -1.29 -3.85 -3.93
CA VAL A 241 -0.70 -2.64 -4.52
C VAL A 241 0.31 -3.02 -5.61
N MET A 242 1.16 -4.01 -5.33
CA MET A 242 2.09 -4.54 -6.30
C MET A 242 1.35 -5.04 -7.56
N ASP A 243 0.19 -5.69 -7.43
CA ASP A 243 -0.57 -6.19 -8.59
C ASP A 243 -1.13 -5.03 -9.42
N LYS A 244 -1.59 -3.96 -8.76
CA LYS A 244 -1.94 -2.71 -9.44
C LYS A 244 -0.76 -2.08 -10.19
N ILE A 245 0.47 -2.18 -9.67
CA ILE A 245 1.69 -1.73 -10.36
C ILE A 245 1.91 -2.56 -11.63
N SER A 246 1.83 -3.90 -11.54
CA SER A 246 2.03 -4.79 -12.69
C SER A 246 1.05 -4.56 -13.84
N VAL A 247 -0.18 -4.14 -13.53
CA VAL A 247 -1.19 -3.81 -14.56
C VAL A 247 -0.88 -2.48 -15.29
N ARG A 248 -0.03 -1.63 -14.71
CA ARG A 248 0.30 -0.29 -15.22
C ARG A 248 1.72 -0.15 -15.78
N SER A 249 2.52 -1.22 -15.71
CA SER A 249 3.91 -1.27 -16.18
C SER A 249 4.04 -1.91 -17.55
#